data_AF-A0A437AH67-F1
#
_entry.id   AF-A0A437AH67-F1
#
_cell.length_a   1.000
_cell.length_b   1.000
_cell.length_c   1.000
_cell.angle_alpha   90.00
_cell.angle_beta   90.00
_cell.angle_gamma   90.00
#
_symmetry.space_group_name_H-M   'P 1'
#
loop_
_entity.id
_entity.type
_entity.pdbx_description
1 polymer ?
#
loop_
_entity_poly.entity_id
_entity_poly.type
_entity_poly.pdbx_seq_one_letter_code
_entity_poly.pdbx_strand_id
1 'polypeptide(L)'
;MLLIFTLFLVCKFREEEYLEKEYLEEEYLEEKHFEKEYLEESIECKSAFITAEAKYYEKTKKLLRLFKLEKENWKVFLLVFYKKPIPNEKYNLFLKYGLNVHCKIQSGLKNLLLYFKKNNPNDKHYKKYKTNIQLYLDNFRLTNVSKIWYYFVLILMFLGGFLSSILILFFIKK
;
A
#
# COMPACT_ATOMS: atom_id res chain seq x y z
N MET A 1 -5.13 -12.90 10.60
CA MET A 1 -6.15 -12.70 9.55
C MET A 1 -5.70 -11.68 8.51
N LEU A 2 -5.22 -10.47 8.83
CA LEU A 2 -4.78 -9.50 7.81
C LEU A 2 -3.63 -10.02 6.94
N LEU A 3 -2.64 -10.71 7.54
CA LEU A 3 -1.57 -11.42 6.81
C LEU A 3 -2.10 -12.56 5.93
N ILE A 4 -3.19 -13.23 6.33
CA ILE A 4 -3.90 -14.21 5.48
C ILE A 4 -4.73 -13.52 4.41
N PHE A 5 -5.26 -12.32 4.64
CA PHE A 5 -6.05 -11.57 3.67
C PHE A 5 -5.17 -10.90 2.62
N THR A 6 -3.97 -10.42 3.00
CA THR A 6 -2.92 -10.05 2.04
C THR A 6 -2.34 -11.28 1.36
N LEU A 7 -2.08 -12.40 2.05
CA LEU A 7 -1.69 -13.66 1.37
C LEU A 7 -2.81 -14.20 0.45
N PHE A 8 -4.09 -14.01 0.75
CA PHE A 8 -5.19 -14.42 -0.13
C PHE A 8 -5.31 -13.48 -1.33
N LEU A 9 -5.12 -12.17 -1.13
CA LEU A 9 -4.99 -11.16 -2.19
C LEU A 9 -3.64 -11.21 -2.93
N VAL A 10 -2.64 -11.96 -2.46
CA VAL A 10 -1.36 -12.19 -3.14
C VAL A 10 -1.41 -13.53 -3.87
N CYS A 11 -1.83 -14.61 -3.23
CA CYS A 11 -1.97 -15.93 -3.85
C CYS A 11 -3.02 -15.95 -4.96
N LYS A 12 -4.19 -15.32 -4.78
CA LYS A 12 -5.20 -15.18 -5.86
C LYS A 12 -4.75 -14.21 -6.98
N PHE A 13 -3.60 -13.56 -6.83
CA PHE A 13 -2.97 -12.71 -7.85
C PHE A 13 -1.60 -13.25 -8.31
N ARG A 14 -1.14 -14.41 -7.79
CA ARG A 14 0.19 -14.99 -8.08
C ARG A 14 0.16 -15.93 -9.29
N GLU A 15 -1.01 -16.33 -9.77
CA GLU A 15 -1.17 -17.20 -10.94
C GLU A 15 -0.96 -16.49 -12.30
N GLU A 16 -0.81 -15.16 -12.35
CA GLU A 16 -0.82 -14.39 -13.62
C GLU A 16 0.49 -13.72 -14.06
N GLU A 17 1.58 -13.68 -13.27
CA GLU A 17 2.81 -12.98 -13.70
C GLU A 17 4.12 -13.61 -13.18
N TYR A 18 4.92 -14.16 -14.10
CA TYR A 18 6.34 -14.52 -13.97
C TYR A 18 7.19 -13.53 -14.80
N LEU A 19 8.50 -13.49 -14.52
CA LEU A 19 9.51 -12.52 -15.00
C LEU A 19 9.35 -11.10 -14.39
N GLU A 20 10.40 -10.37 -14.00
CA GLU A 20 11.85 -10.53 -14.23
C GLU A 20 12.68 -9.92 -13.05
N LYS A 21 13.91 -10.40 -12.84
CA LYS A 21 15.00 -9.78 -12.03
C LYS A 21 16.07 -9.28 -13.04
N GLU A 22 17.13 -8.52 -12.76
CA GLU A 22 17.95 -8.25 -11.55
C GLU A 22 18.78 -6.95 -11.78
N TYR A 23 19.97 -6.82 -11.16
CA TYR A 23 20.98 -5.74 -11.26
C TYR A 23 20.71 -4.46 -10.41
N LEU A 24 21.71 -3.79 -9.80
CA LEU A 24 23.18 -4.00 -9.71
C LEU A 24 23.68 -3.41 -8.37
N GLU A 25 24.67 -4.02 -7.71
CA GLU A 25 25.22 -3.69 -6.36
C GLU A 25 26.75 -3.99 -6.41
N GLU A 26 27.72 -3.28 -5.80
CA GLU A 26 27.79 -2.10 -4.89
C GLU A 26 29.26 -1.52 -4.89
N GLU A 27 29.51 -0.19 -4.95
CA GLU A 27 30.84 0.44 -4.65
C GLU A 27 30.64 1.71 -3.78
N TYR A 28 31.63 2.12 -2.97
CA TYR A 28 31.39 2.93 -1.76
C TYR A 28 32.60 3.75 -1.27
N LEU A 29 32.33 4.83 -0.51
CA LEU A 29 33.19 5.51 0.48
C LEU A 29 33.84 6.88 0.15
N GLU A 30 33.11 7.80 -0.48
CA GLU A 30 33.13 9.22 -0.06
C GLU A 30 31.75 9.93 -0.18
N GLU A 31 30.73 9.23 -0.65
CA GLU A 31 29.51 9.84 -1.23
C GLU A 31 28.36 10.15 -0.24
N LYS A 32 28.43 9.72 1.02
CA LYS A 32 27.27 9.63 1.95
C LYS A 32 26.45 10.91 2.14
N HIS A 33 27.05 12.10 2.02
CA HIS A 33 26.31 13.36 2.13
C HIS A 33 25.58 13.71 0.81
N PHE A 34 26.25 13.50 -0.32
CA PHE A 34 25.71 13.74 -1.66
C PHE A 34 24.56 12.76 -1.97
N GLU A 35 24.75 11.46 -1.69
CA GLU A 35 23.70 10.44 -1.85
C GLU A 35 22.43 10.75 -1.06
N LYS A 36 22.56 11.33 0.14
CA LYS A 36 21.41 11.61 1.01
C LYS A 36 20.53 12.71 0.43
N GLU A 37 21.14 13.78 -0.08
CA GLU A 37 20.45 14.91 -0.70
C GLU A 37 19.78 14.49 -2.02
N TYR A 38 20.53 13.81 -2.90
CA TYR A 38 20.00 13.26 -4.16
C TYR A 38 18.86 12.24 -3.93
N LEU A 39 18.93 11.42 -2.86
CA LEU A 39 17.87 10.49 -2.53
C LEU A 39 16.61 11.18 -1.98
N GLU A 40 16.76 12.21 -1.13
CA GLU A 40 15.61 12.98 -0.65
C GLU A 40 14.92 13.70 -1.82
N GLU A 41 15.68 14.38 -2.69
CA GLU A 41 15.16 15.06 -3.87
C GLU A 41 14.46 14.07 -4.83
N SER A 42 15.05 12.89 -5.06
CA SER A 42 14.46 11.83 -5.89
C SER A 42 13.14 11.29 -5.32
N ILE A 43 13.07 11.06 -4.00
CA ILE A 43 11.85 10.62 -3.32
C ILE A 43 10.78 11.72 -3.37
N GLU A 44 11.16 12.98 -3.13
CA GLU A 44 10.26 14.14 -3.18
C GLU A 44 9.69 14.34 -4.58
N CYS A 45 10.55 14.35 -5.61
CA CYS A 45 10.17 14.47 -7.01
C CYS A 45 9.19 13.37 -7.43
N LYS A 46 9.48 12.11 -7.07
CA LYS A 46 8.59 10.97 -7.34
C LYS A 46 7.24 11.10 -6.61
N SER A 47 7.25 11.58 -5.38
CA SER A 47 6.04 11.89 -4.60
C SER A 47 5.22 13.01 -5.24
N ALA A 48 5.87 14.07 -5.72
CA ALA A 48 5.23 15.18 -6.42
C ALA A 48 4.60 14.72 -7.74
N PHE A 49 5.30 13.89 -8.53
CA PHE A 49 4.79 13.29 -9.76
C PHE A 49 3.52 12.46 -9.51
N ILE A 50 3.57 11.49 -8.59
CA ILE A 50 2.40 10.65 -8.27
C ILE A 50 1.24 11.50 -7.75
N THR A 51 1.52 12.54 -6.95
CA THR A 51 0.52 13.50 -6.46
C THR A 51 -0.13 14.30 -7.61
N ALA A 52 0.64 14.72 -8.60
CA ALA A 52 0.13 15.40 -9.80
C ALA A 52 -0.73 14.46 -10.66
N GLU A 53 -0.28 13.22 -10.86
CA GLU A 53 -1.02 12.19 -11.60
C GLU A 53 -2.36 11.85 -10.92
N ALA A 54 -2.36 11.72 -9.59
CA ALA A 54 -3.56 11.51 -8.79
C ALA A 54 -4.58 12.65 -8.96
N LYS A 55 -4.14 13.91 -8.85
CA LYS A 55 -4.97 15.10 -9.12
C LYS A 55 -5.51 15.13 -10.55
N TYR A 56 -4.69 14.74 -11.54
CA TYR A 56 -5.12 14.67 -12.93
C TYR A 56 -6.23 13.62 -13.14
N TYR A 57 -6.10 12.43 -12.55
CA TYR A 57 -7.15 11.40 -12.61
C TYR A 57 -8.43 11.78 -11.86
N GLU A 58 -8.31 12.49 -10.73
CA GLU A 58 -9.46 13.06 -10.02
C GLU A 58 -10.18 14.14 -10.84
N LYS A 59 -9.44 15.05 -11.47
CA LYS A 59 -10.00 16.09 -12.35
C LYS A 59 -10.70 15.49 -13.57
N THR A 60 -10.07 14.52 -14.22
CA THR A 60 -10.56 13.84 -15.43
C THR A 60 -11.53 12.67 -15.17
N LYS A 61 -11.92 12.43 -13.91
CA LYS A 61 -12.87 11.38 -13.48
C LYS A 61 -12.45 9.95 -13.84
N LYS A 62 -11.14 9.70 -14.03
CA LYS A 62 -10.58 8.39 -14.41
C LYS A 62 -10.43 7.45 -13.20
N LEU A 63 -11.55 7.02 -12.60
CA LEU A 63 -11.60 6.18 -11.39
C LEU A 63 -10.68 4.95 -11.45
N LEU A 64 -10.70 4.20 -12.55
CA LEU A 64 -9.86 3.01 -12.72
C LEU A 64 -8.35 3.34 -12.72
N ARG A 65 -7.96 4.49 -13.30
CA ARG A 65 -6.54 4.89 -13.33
C ARG A 65 -6.07 5.30 -11.94
N LEU A 66 -6.87 6.08 -11.21
CA LEU A 66 -6.56 6.45 -9.82
C LEU A 66 -6.48 5.22 -8.90
N PHE A 67 -7.38 4.24 -9.07
CA PHE A 67 -7.35 3.01 -8.28
C PHE A 67 -6.16 2.10 -8.64
N LYS A 68 -5.74 2.05 -9.91
CA LYS A 68 -4.50 1.38 -10.31
C LYS A 68 -3.27 2.07 -9.73
N LEU A 69 -3.22 3.41 -9.76
CA LEU A 69 -2.12 4.20 -9.18
C LEU A 69 -1.95 3.88 -7.68
N GLU A 70 -3.05 3.77 -6.94
CA GLU A 70 -3.01 3.35 -5.53
C GLU A 70 -2.46 1.93 -5.35
N LYS A 71 -2.84 0.97 -6.20
CA LYS A 71 -2.33 -0.42 -6.14
C LYS A 71 -0.82 -0.46 -6.34
N GLU A 72 -0.29 0.26 -7.32
CA GLU A 72 1.15 0.29 -7.59
C GLU A 72 1.92 1.05 -6.50
N ASN A 73 1.37 2.15 -5.97
CA ASN A 73 1.92 2.84 -4.81
C ASN A 73 2.01 1.92 -3.58
N TRP A 74 0.99 1.09 -3.31
CA TRP A 74 1.04 0.05 -2.27
C TRP A 74 2.11 -1.01 -2.51
N LYS A 75 2.32 -1.47 -3.76
CA LYS A 75 3.40 -2.43 -4.04
C LYS A 75 4.75 -1.84 -3.65
N VAL A 76 5.03 -0.59 -4.05
CA VAL A 76 6.26 0.11 -3.67
C VAL A 76 6.37 0.24 -2.14
N PHE A 77 5.29 0.64 -1.47
CA PHE A 77 5.24 0.74 0.00
C PHE A 77 5.55 -0.59 0.69
N LEU A 78 4.93 -1.69 0.28
CA LEU A 78 5.19 -3.02 0.84
C LEU A 78 6.61 -3.49 0.53
N LEU A 79 7.09 -3.32 -0.71
CA LEU A 79 8.46 -3.69 -1.09
C LEU A 79 9.51 -2.96 -0.24
N VAL A 80 9.31 -1.68 0.01
CA VAL A 80 10.16 -0.87 0.90
C VAL A 80 10.10 -1.42 2.33
N PHE A 81 8.91 -1.65 2.90
CA PHE A 81 8.75 -2.18 4.26
C PHE A 81 9.28 -3.62 4.47
N TYR A 82 9.33 -4.46 3.43
CA TYR A 82 9.79 -5.85 3.55
C TYR A 82 11.25 -6.10 3.11
N LYS A 83 11.88 -5.24 2.28
CA LYS A 83 13.27 -5.41 1.86
C LYS A 83 14.26 -4.78 2.86
N LYS A 84 14.74 -5.61 3.81
CA LYS A 84 15.76 -5.29 4.83
C LYS A 84 15.31 -4.17 5.82
N PRO A 85 15.93 -4.03 7.00
CA PRO A 85 15.72 -2.86 7.85
C PRO A 85 16.24 -1.61 7.13
N ILE A 86 15.33 -0.75 6.69
CA ILE A 86 15.66 0.57 6.14
C ILE A 86 16.35 1.40 7.24
N PRO A 87 17.46 2.11 6.96
CA PRO A 87 18.02 3.07 7.91
C PRO A 87 16.97 4.11 8.34
N ASN A 88 16.87 4.39 9.65
CA ASN A 88 15.80 5.22 10.23
C ASN A 88 15.55 6.56 9.49
N GLU A 89 16.60 7.20 8.96
CA GLU A 89 16.47 8.43 8.18
C GLU A 89 15.71 8.22 6.86
N LYS A 90 16.09 7.21 6.08
CA LYS A 90 15.41 6.85 4.82
C LYS A 90 13.97 6.39 5.09
N TYR A 91 13.72 5.75 6.24
CA TYR A 91 12.37 5.40 6.71
C TYR A 91 11.51 6.63 7.00
N ASN A 92 12.04 7.63 7.71
CA ASN A 92 11.33 8.87 8.03
C ASN A 92 10.96 9.67 6.77
N LEU A 93 11.86 9.76 5.79
CA LEU A 93 11.58 10.37 4.48
C LEU A 93 10.49 9.59 3.73
N PHE A 94 10.60 8.26 3.71
CA PHE A 94 9.60 7.42 3.07
C PHE A 94 8.20 7.56 3.70
N LEU A 95 8.13 7.67 5.04
CA LEU A 95 6.88 8.03 5.72
C LEU A 95 6.39 9.42 5.32
N LYS A 96 7.20 10.48 5.47
CA LYS A 96 6.84 11.88 5.16
C LYS A 96 6.19 12.00 3.78
N TYR A 97 6.84 11.48 2.73
CA TYR A 97 6.38 11.60 1.35
C TYR A 97 5.32 10.54 0.98
N GLY A 98 5.52 9.27 1.37
CA GLY A 98 4.59 8.17 1.07
C GLY A 98 3.22 8.35 1.73
N LEU A 99 3.17 8.80 2.99
CA LEU A 99 1.91 9.10 3.69
C LEU A 99 1.16 10.24 3.00
N ASN A 100 1.86 11.29 2.52
CA ASN A 100 1.25 12.41 1.81
C ASN A 100 0.63 11.94 0.48
N VAL A 101 1.40 11.23 -0.36
CA VAL A 101 0.93 10.63 -1.62
C VAL A 101 -0.34 9.79 -1.40
N HIS A 102 -0.29 8.86 -0.44
CA HIS A 102 -1.40 8.00 -0.11
C HIS A 102 -2.64 8.79 0.36
N CYS A 103 -2.47 9.80 1.23
CA CYS A 103 -3.57 10.67 1.64
C CYS A 103 -4.20 11.45 0.47
N LYS A 104 -3.40 11.89 -0.52
CA LYS A 104 -3.93 12.54 -1.74
C LYS A 104 -4.73 11.56 -2.60
N ILE A 105 -4.23 10.34 -2.81
CA ILE A 105 -4.94 9.32 -3.59
C ILE A 105 -6.23 8.89 -2.88
N GLN A 106 -6.22 8.71 -1.55
CA GLN A 106 -7.43 8.45 -0.76
C GLN A 106 -8.48 9.55 -0.90
N SER A 107 -8.06 10.82 -0.83
CA SER A 107 -8.96 11.96 -1.05
C SER A 107 -9.59 11.92 -2.45
N GLY A 108 -8.78 11.71 -3.48
CA GLY A 108 -9.27 11.61 -4.86
C GLY A 108 -10.22 10.44 -5.07
N LEU A 109 -9.92 9.26 -4.51
CA LEU A 109 -10.78 8.07 -4.59
C LEU A 109 -12.13 8.32 -3.90
N LYS A 110 -12.13 8.96 -2.72
CA LYS A 110 -13.36 9.36 -2.03
C LYS A 110 -14.19 10.32 -2.87
N ASN A 111 -13.56 11.35 -3.43
CA ASN A 111 -14.23 12.36 -4.24
C ASN A 111 -14.80 11.77 -5.54
N LEU A 112 -14.08 10.84 -6.19
CA LEU A 112 -14.58 10.12 -7.35
C LEU A 112 -15.73 9.16 -6.99
N LEU A 113 -15.66 8.42 -5.89
CA LEU A 113 -16.80 7.58 -5.45
C LEU A 113 -18.06 8.42 -5.24
N LEU A 114 -17.96 9.57 -4.58
CA LEU A 114 -19.09 10.48 -4.38
C LEU A 114 -19.62 11.03 -5.71
N TYR A 115 -18.73 11.41 -6.63
CA TYR A 115 -19.09 11.87 -7.97
C TYR A 115 -19.86 10.80 -8.76
N PHE A 116 -19.33 9.57 -8.85
CA PHE A 116 -19.99 8.49 -9.59
C PHE A 116 -21.29 8.06 -8.90
N LYS A 117 -21.33 8.00 -7.56
CA LYS A 117 -22.56 7.70 -6.79
C LYS A 117 -23.70 8.68 -7.12
N LYS A 118 -23.39 9.98 -7.28
CA LYS A 118 -24.40 11.02 -7.57
C LYS A 118 -24.74 11.13 -9.06
N ASN A 119 -23.72 11.14 -9.93
CA ASN A 119 -23.87 11.58 -11.32
C ASN A 119 -23.88 10.45 -12.35
N ASN A 120 -23.26 9.29 -12.04
CA ASN A 120 -23.25 8.13 -12.94
C ASN A 120 -23.13 6.80 -12.16
N PRO A 121 -24.19 6.39 -11.43
CA PRO A 121 -24.17 5.17 -10.61
C PRO A 121 -24.16 3.87 -11.45
N ASN A 122 -24.36 3.98 -12.75
CA ASN A 122 -24.37 2.86 -13.71
C ASN A 122 -23.02 2.65 -14.42
N ASP A 123 -22.03 3.51 -14.20
CA ASP A 123 -20.68 3.35 -14.78
C ASP A 123 -20.09 1.96 -14.50
N LYS A 124 -19.51 1.36 -15.54
CA LYS A 124 -18.98 -0.02 -15.53
C LYS A 124 -17.85 -0.20 -14.52
N HIS A 125 -16.98 0.80 -14.37
CA HIS A 125 -15.87 0.75 -13.43
C HIS A 125 -16.34 1.03 -12.00
N TYR A 126 -17.22 2.02 -11.80
CA TYR A 126 -17.83 2.28 -10.51
C TYR A 126 -18.56 1.05 -9.97
N LYS A 127 -19.45 0.43 -10.76
CA LYS A 127 -20.14 -0.81 -10.34
C LYS A 127 -19.18 -1.94 -9.97
N LYS A 128 -18.10 -2.15 -10.75
CA LYS A 128 -17.10 -3.20 -10.50
C LYS A 128 -16.24 -2.94 -9.26
N TYR A 129 -15.87 -1.69 -8.97
CA TYR A 129 -14.85 -1.38 -7.96
C TYR A 129 -15.38 -0.66 -6.70
N LYS A 130 -16.62 -0.15 -6.68
CA LYS A 130 -17.16 0.65 -5.54
C LYS A 130 -16.95 -0.01 -4.19
N THR A 131 -17.23 -1.30 -4.06
CA THR A 131 -17.15 -2.03 -2.78
C THR A 131 -15.70 -2.14 -2.32
N ASN A 132 -14.77 -2.45 -3.22
CA ASN A 132 -13.35 -2.58 -2.89
C ASN A 132 -12.73 -1.23 -2.53
N ILE A 133 -13.09 -0.15 -3.24
CA ILE A 133 -12.60 1.20 -2.93
C ILE A 133 -13.21 1.70 -1.61
N GLN A 134 -14.49 1.41 -1.34
CA GLN A 134 -15.13 1.76 -0.06
C GLN A 134 -14.47 1.01 1.12
N LEU A 135 -14.30 -0.31 1.02
CA LEU A 135 -13.57 -1.10 2.02
C LEU A 135 -12.14 -0.59 2.22
N TYR A 136 -11.45 -0.23 1.14
CA TYR A 136 -10.12 0.38 1.22
C TYR A 136 -10.15 1.69 2.02
N LEU A 137 -11.04 2.64 1.67
CA LEU A 137 -11.14 3.94 2.34
C LEU A 137 -11.63 3.87 3.79
N ASP A 138 -12.41 2.85 4.16
CA ASP A 138 -12.92 2.69 5.52
C ASP A 138 -11.92 2.02 6.46
N ASN A 139 -11.13 1.07 5.93
CA ASN A 139 -10.20 0.26 6.74
C ASN A 139 -8.76 0.82 6.74
N PHE A 140 -8.26 1.37 5.63
CA PHE A 140 -6.86 1.79 5.45
C PHE A 140 -6.64 3.31 5.56
N ARG A 141 -7.60 4.04 6.14
CA ARG A 141 -7.49 5.51 6.29
C ARG A 141 -6.42 5.89 7.31
N LEU A 142 -5.27 6.36 6.83
CA LEU A 142 -4.08 6.65 7.66
C LEU A 142 -4.27 7.79 8.67
N THR A 143 -5.38 8.53 8.61
CA THR A 143 -5.75 9.54 9.60
C THR A 143 -6.16 8.95 10.96
N ASN A 144 -6.13 7.63 11.16
CA ASN A 144 -6.60 6.98 12.39
C ASN A 144 -5.63 5.87 12.84
N VAL A 145 -4.57 6.26 13.56
CA VAL A 145 -3.57 5.34 14.16
C VAL A 145 -4.25 4.29 15.06
N SER A 146 -5.36 4.65 15.70
CA SER A 146 -6.24 3.76 16.47
C SER A 146 -6.70 2.51 15.69
N LYS A 147 -6.97 2.64 14.38
CA LYS A 147 -7.38 1.51 13.53
C LYS A 147 -6.21 0.57 13.23
N ILE A 148 -4.99 1.12 13.04
CA ILE A 148 -3.78 0.31 12.86
C ILE A 148 -3.54 -0.54 14.10
N TRP A 149 -3.70 0.03 15.30
CA TRP A 149 -3.62 -0.73 16.56
C TRP A 149 -4.69 -1.82 16.66
N TYR A 150 -5.94 -1.52 16.28
CA TYR A 150 -7.02 -2.52 16.21
C TYR A 150 -6.69 -3.70 15.29
N TYR A 151 -6.15 -3.44 14.09
CA TYR A 151 -5.71 -4.53 13.20
C TYR A 151 -4.49 -5.29 13.72
N PHE A 152 -3.55 -4.61 14.39
CA PHE A 152 -2.41 -5.25 15.04
C PHE A 152 -2.88 -6.22 16.13
N VAL A 153 -3.81 -5.80 16.99
CA VAL A 153 -4.46 -6.67 17.99
C VAL A 153 -5.19 -7.84 17.33
N LEU A 154 -5.95 -7.63 16.25
CA LEU A 154 -6.59 -8.73 15.50
C LEU A 154 -5.58 -9.70 14.86
N ILE A 155 -4.41 -9.22 14.44
CA ILE A 155 -3.32 -10.08 13.93
C ILE A 155 -2.75 -10.91 15.07
N LEU A 156 -2.47 -10.31 16.24
CA LEU A 156 -1.98 -11.02 17.42
C LEU A 156 -2.97 -12.07 17.93
N MET A 157 -4.27 -11.73 18.06
CA MET A 157 -5.30 -12.70 18.45
C MET A 157 -5.39 -13.87 17.48
N PHE A 158 -5.33 -13.60 16.18
CA PHE A 158 -5.36 -14.64 15.16
C PHE A 158 -4.12 -15.53 15.20
N LEU A 159 -2.92 -14.95 15.32
CA LEU A 159 -1.67 -15.70 15.43
C LEU A 159 -1.63 -16.53 16.71
N GLY A 160 -2.14 -16.00 17.83
CA GLY A 160 -2.33 -16.74 19.06
C GLY A 160 -3.19 -18.00 18.84
N GLY A 161 -4.41 -17.85 18.34
CA GLY A 161 -5.30 -18.99 18.06
C GLY A 161 -4.74 -20.00 17.04
N PHE A 162 -4.00 -19.54 16.04
CA PHE A 162 -3.31 -20.40 15.07
C PHE A 162 -2.17 -21.19 15.71
N LEU A 163 -1.33 -20.55 16.53
CA LEU A 163 -0.24 -21.21 17.27
C LEU A 163 -0.78 -22.22 18.29
N SER A 164 -1.84 -21.87 19.03
CA SER A 164 -2.55 -22.81 19.92
C SER A 164 -3.04 -24.05 19.17
N SER A 165 -3.59 -23.88 17.96
CA SER A 165 -4.08 -24.99 17.14
C SER A 165 -2.95 -25.92 16.69
N ILE A 166 -1.79 -25.36 16.31
CA ILE A 166 -0.59 -26.13 15.96
C ILE A 166 -0.06 -26.90 17.18
N LEU A 167 -0.02 -26.27 18.36
CA LEU A 167 0.43 -26.91 19.60
C LEU A 167 -0.48 -28.09 19.98
N ILE A 168 -1.80 -27.93 19.91
CA ILE A 168 -2.76 -29.03 20.17
C ILE A 168 -2.53 -30.19 19.19
N LEU A 169 -2.38 -29.90 17.89
CA LEU A 169 -2.07 -30.92 16.88
C LEU A 169 -0.74 -31.63 17.11
N PHE A 170 0.27 -30.93 17.65
CA PHE A 170 1.56 -31.51 18.01
C PHE A 170 1.44 -32.46 19.20
N PHE A 171 0.69 -32.09 20.24
CA PHE A 171 0.48 -32.95 21.41
C PHE A 171 -0.42 -34.16 21.13
N ILE A 172 -1.43 -34.06 20.26
CA ILE A 172 -2.28 -35.20 19.88
C ILE A 172 -1.53 -36.25 19.05
N LYS A 173 -0.45 -35.86 18.36
CA LYS A 173 0.37 -36.76 17.53
C LYS A 173 1.49 -37.50 18.28
N LYS A 174 1.59 -37.33 19.60
CA LYS A 174 2.68 -37.86 20.42
C LYS A 174 2.16 -38.78 21.53
#